data_AF-A0A7Z9N5D0-F1
#
_entry.id   AF-A0A7Z9N5D0-F1
#
_cell.length_a   1.000
_cell.length_b   1.000
_cell.length_c   1.000
_cell.angle_alpha   90.00
_cell.angle_beta   90.00
_cell.angle_gamma   90.00
#
_symmetry.space_group_name_H-M   'P 1'
#
loop_
_entity.id
_entity.type
_entity.pdbx_description
1 polymer ?
#
loop_
_entity_poly.entity_id
_entity_poly.type
_entity_poly.pdbx_seq_one_letter_code
_entity_poly.pdbx_strand_id
1 'polypeptide(L)' 'MDKEWIKSLQKKNRFVHYWTVDNPDDIKDIISLGADGIITNDPEKVHGILKSMGIR' A
#
# COMPACT_ATOMS: atom_id res chain seq x y z
N MET A 1 10.96 -1.85 -4.45
CA MET A 1 10.82 -0.48 -5.00
C MET A 1 11.14 0.51 -3.88
N ASP A 2 11.74 1.66 -4.17
CA ASP A 2 12.28 2.55 -3.13
C ASP A 2 11.22 3.50 -2.57
N LYS A 3 11.16 3.62 -1.24
CA LYS A 3 10.30 4.57 -0.52
C LYS A 3 10.55 6.02 -0.91
N GLU A 4 11.81 6.39 -1.18
CA GLU A 4 12.17 7.74 -1.60
C GLU A 4 11.64 8.07 -3.01
N TRP A 5 11.54 7.06 -3.88
CA TRP A 5 10.92 7.24 -5.19
C TRP A 5 9.42 7.54 -5.07
N ILE A 6 8.69 6.79 -4.25
CA ILE A 6 7.26 7.01 -4.00
C ILE A 6 7.04 8.42 -3.42
N LYS A 7 7.82 8.82 -2.41
CA LYS A 7 7.78 10.20 -1.85
C LYS A 7 8.04 11.26 -2.91
N SER A 8 8.95 11.02 -3.85
CA SER A 8 9.26 11.98 -4.92
C SER A 8 8.08 12.21 -5.88
N LEU A 9 7.24 11.18 -6.08
CA LEU A 9 6.03 11.26 -6.89
C LEU A 9 4.92 11.97 -6.13
N GLN A 10 4.74 11.65 -4.85
CA GLN A 10 3.75 12.30 -3.98
C GLN A 10 4.02 13.81 -3.87
N LYS A 11 5.29 14.24 -3.77
CA LYS A 11 5.68 15.68 -3.82
C LYS A 11 5.28 16.38 -5.11
N LYS A 12 5.04 15.63 -6.20
CA LYS A 12 4.58 16.12 -7.51
C LYS A 12 3.09 15.87 -7.72
N ASN A 13 2.34 15.62 -6.63
CA ASN A 13 0.91 15.33 -6.64
C ASN A 13 0.54 14.12 -7.52
N ARG A 14 1.41 13.09 -7.53
CA ARG A 14 1.20 11.81 -8.20
C ARG A 14 1.12 10.68 -7.18
N PHE A 15 0.16 9.78 -7.38
CA PHE A 15 -0.14 8.67 -6.49
C PHE A 15 0.35 7.34 -7.09
N VAL A 16 0.81 6.43 -6.23
CA VAL A 16 1.28 5.09 -6.60
C VAL A 16 0.31 4.06 -6.04
N HIS A 17 -0.38 3.36 -6.94
CA HIS A 17 -1.27 2.26 -6.60
C HIS A 17 -0.70 0.94 -7.08
N TYR A 18 -0.78 -0.08 -6.22
CA TYR A 18 -0.34 -1.45 -6.55
C TYR A 18 -1.54 -2.31 -6.96
N TRP A 19 -1.33 -3.19 -7.93
CA TRP A 19 -2.32 -4.13 -8.42
C TRP A 19 -1.64 -5.43 -8.88
N THR A 20 -2.29 -6.60 -8.85
CA THR A 20 -3.30 -7.00 -7.86
C THR A 20 -2.56 -7.68 -6.72
N VAL A 21 -2.78 -7.25 -5.48
CA VAL A 21 -2.01 -7.75 -4.33
C VAL A 21 -2.93 -8.46 -3.35
N ASP A 22 -2.73 -9.78 -3.21
CA ASP A 22 -3.58 -10.63 -2.35
C ASP A 22 -2.79 -11.34 -1.24
N ASN A 23 -1.46 -11.35 -1.33
CA ASN A 23 -0.60 -11.93 -0.31
C ASN A 23 -0.48 -10.98 0.91
N PRO A 24 -0.74 -11.46 2.14
CA PRO A 24 -0.65 -10.63 3.35
C PRO A 24 0.70 -9.96 3.57
N ASP A 25 1.81 -10.60 3.20
CA ASP A 25 3.14 -10.05 3.43
C ASP A 25 3.46 -8.98 2.38
N ASP A 26 3.11 -9.21 1.12
CA ASP A 26 3.20 -8.18 0.08
C ASP A 26 2.37 -6.93 0.45
N ILE A 27 1.17 -7.12 1.00
CA ILE A 27 0.31 -6.03 1.50
C ILE A 27 1.02 -5.20 2.58
N LYS A 28 1.64 -5.85 3.57
CA LYS A 28 2.38 -5.14 4.64
C LYS A 28 3.59 -4.40 4.08
N ASP A 29 4.29 -5.00 3.13
CA ASP A 29 5.47 -4.41 2.51
C ASP A 29 5.12 -3.14 1.72
N ILE A 30 4.10 -3.19 0.85
CA ILE A 30 3.69 -2.02 0.07
C ILE A 30 3.11 -0.90 0.94
N ILE A 31 2.40 -1.23 2.03
CA ILE A 31 1.98 -0.24 3.05
C ILE A 31 3.22 0.42 3.66
N SER A 32 4.23 -0.37 4.04
CA SER A 32 5.46 0.13 4.67
C SER A 32 6.31 1.01 3.73
N LEU A 33 6.25 0.71 2.44
CA LEU A 33 6.87 1.51 1.37
C LEU A 33 6.16 2.86 1.16
N GLY A 34 4.91 3.00 1.59
CA GLY A 34 4.13 4.23 1.48
C GLY A 34 3.25 4.29 0.23
N ALA A 35 2.78 3.14 -0.26
CA ALA A 35 1.78 3.08 -1.32
C ALA A 35 0.53 3.90 -0.97
N ASP A 36 -0.03 4.61 -1.96
CA ASP A 36 -1.23 5.42 -1.78
C ASP A 36 -2.51 4.57 -1.85
N GLY A 37 -2.43 3.37 -2.42
CA GLY A 37 -3.57 2.50 -2.62
C GLY A 37 -3.20 1.10 -3.06
N ILE A 38 -4.08 0.15 -2.74
CA ILE A 38 -3.93 -1.27 -3.04
C ILE A 38 -5.19 -1.72 -3.77
N ILE A 39 -5.00 -2.30 -4.95
CA ILE A 39 -6.04 -2.97 -5.71
C ILE A 39 -5.88 -4.47 -5.43
N THR A 40 -6.91 -5.09 -4.87
CA THR A 40 -6.91 -6.47 -4.38
C THR A 40 -8.21 -7.16 -4.76
N ASN A 41 -8.17 -8.49 -4.84
CA ASN A 41 -9.37 -9.32 -4.94
C ASN A 41 -10.07 -9.52 -3.58
N ASP A 42 -9.39 -9.21 -2.47
CA ASP A 42 -9.87 -9.43 -1.10
C ASP A 42 -9.71 -8.16 -0.24
N PRO A 43 -10.62 -7.17 -0.39
CA PRO A 43 -10.54 -5.90 0.33
C PRO A 43 -10.72 -6.04 1.84
N GLU A 44 -11.45 -7.05 2.32
CA GLU A 44 -11.62 -7.27 3.76
C GLU A 44 -10.30 -7.69 4.42
N LYS A 45 -9.52 -8.55 3.76
CA LYS A 45 -8.18 -8.92 4.24
C LYS A 45 -7.26 -7.72 4.36
N VAL A 46 -7.20 -6.85 3.35
CA VAL A 46 -6.40 -5.63 3.39
C VAL A 46 -6.86 -4.72 4.53
N HIS A 47 -8.17 -4.54 4.71
CA HIS A 47 -8.72 -3.75 5.80
C HIS A 47 -8.35 -4.31 7.18
N GLY A 48 -8.41 -5.64 7.36
CA GLY A 48 -7.97 -6.30 8.58
C GLY A 48 -6.50 -6.08 8.89
N ILE A 49 -5.64 -6.14 7.87
CA ILE A 49 -4.21 -5.86 8.01
C ILE A 49 -3.96 -4.39 8.40
N LEU A 50 -4.58 -3.43 7.70
CA LEU A 50 -4.46 -1.99 8.03
C LEU A 50 -4.85 -1.73 9.49
N LYS A 51 -5.98 -2.29 9.94
CA LYS A 51 -6.45 -2.17 11.33
C LYS A 51 -5.46 -2.78 12.32
N SER A 52 -4.88 -3.95 12.00
CA SER A 52 -3.86 -4.59 12.85
C SER A 52 -2.57 -3.76 12.97
N MET A 53 -2.27 -2.94 11.97
CA MET A 53 -1.12 -2.02 11.93
C MET A 53 -1.44 -0.65 12.56
N GLY A 54 -2.67 -0.42 13.02
CA GLY A 54 -3.11 0.87 13.57
C GLY A 54 -3.30 1.97 12.52
N ILE A 55 -3.40 1.59 11.25
CA ILE A 55 -3.65 2.49 10.12
C ILE A 55 -5.16 2.50 9.86
N ARG A 56 -5.74 3.69 9.74
CA ARG A 56 -7.19 3.89 9.57
C ARG A 56 -7.54 4.38 8.17
#